data_AF-A0AAW2NM55-F1
#
_entry.id   AF-A0AAW2NM55-F1
#
_cell.length_a   1.000
_cell.length_b   1.000
_cell.length_c   1.000
_cell.angle_alpha   90.00
_cell.angle_beta   90.00
_cell.angle_gamma   90.00
#
_symmetry.space_group_name_H-M   'P 1'
#
loop_
_entity.id
_entity.type
_entity.pdbx_description
1 polymer ?
#
loop_
_entity_poly.entity_id
_entity_poly.type
_entity_poly.pdbx_seq_one_letter_code
_entity_poly.pdbx_strand_id
1 'polypeptide(L)'
;DKSTFQIRDYNDKHECGEIYHVKNYNSTWIEKKYEEMSRTDPKRSVKGFRHDVIIDIRCHVSKSQAYRAKWNALKKIEGLSVDQYGRLWDYVEELRGSNPSSTFILSRAASDGSAGSKFGKLYVCFEGLKLAFFASCRRS
;
A
#
# COMPACT_ATOMS: atom_id res chain seq x y z
N ASP A 1 -26.91 37.16 15.00
CA ASP A 1 -25.74 37.90 14.46
C ASP A 1 -24.94 37.05 13.50
N LYS A 2 -24.77 37.53 12.26
CA LYS A 2 -23.90 36.90 11.25
C LYS A 2 -22.55 37.63 11.29
N SER A 3 -21.49 36.92 11.66
CA SER A 3 -20.13 37.44 11.57
C SER A 3 -19.71 37.52 10.10
N THR A 4 -19.68 38.72 9.54
CA THR A 4 -19.18 38.99 8.19
C THR A 4 -17.66 39.17 8.24
N PHE A 5 -16.94 38.23 7.64
CA PHE A 5 -15.50 38.35 7.43
C PHE A 5 -15.23 39.32 6.27
N GLN A 6 -14.38 40.33 6.52
CA GLN A 6 -14.01 41.32 5.51
C GLN A 6 -12.48 41.40 5.45
N ILE A 7 -11.90 41.08 4.28
CA ILE A 7 -10.47 41.20 4.03
C ILE A 7 -10.17 42.68 3.82
N ARG A 8 -9.39 43.30 4.72
CA ARG A 8 -9.09 44.74 4.69
C ARG A 8 -7.89 45.10 3.80
N ASP A 9 -7.01 44.14 3.56
CA ASP A 9 -5.79 44.37 2.79
C ASP A 9 -5.38 43.08 2.09
N TYR A 10 -5.00 43.19 0.82
CA TYR A 10 -4.51 42.10 -0.02
C TYR A 10 -3.21 42.54 -0.67
N ASN A 11 -2.11 41.91 -0.23
CA ASN A 11 -0.80 42.18 -0.80
C ASN A 11 -0.42 41.05 -1.75
N ASP A 12 -0.47 41.34 -3.04
CA ASP A 12 -0.14 40.40 -4.13
C ASP A 12 1.38 40.15 -4.26
N LYS A 13 2.20 41.05 -3.68
CA LYS A 13 3.66 40.89 -3.67
C LYS A 13 4.08 40.05 -2.47
N HIS A 14 4.28 38.77 -2.74
CA HIS A 14 4.78 37.82 -1.75
C HIS A 14 6.32 37.75 -1.80
N GLU A 15 6.98 38.52 -0.93
CA GLU A 15 8.43 38.41 -0.66
C GLU A 15 8.76 37.32 0.38
N CYS A 16 7.87 36.35 0.64
CA CYS A 16 8.23 35.33 1.62
C CYS A 16 9.30 34.42 1.01
N GLY A 17 10.52 34.55 1.56
CA GLY A 17 11.64 33.67 1.24
C GLY A 17 11.29 32.20 1.50
N GLU A 18 12.10 31.29 0.97
CA GLU A 18 11.92 29.85 1.12
C GLU A 18 11.63 29.50 2.59
N ILE A 19 10.40 29.10 2.89
CA ILE A 19 9.97 28.83 4.25
C ILE A 19 10.67 27.54 4.69
N TYR A 20 11.74 27.69 5.46
CA TYR A 20 12.61 26.58 5.89
C TYR A 20 11.88 25.53 6.74
N HIS A 21 10.77 25.90 7.40
CA HIS A 21 10.01 24.99 8.25
C HIS A 21 8.51 25.35 8.29
N VAL A 22 7.70 24.61 7.51
CA VAL A 22 6.25 24.66 7.62
C VAL A 22 5.80 23.59 8.62
N LYS A 23 5.22 23.98 9.76
CA LYS A 23 4.73 23.05 10.80
C LYS A 23 3.74 22.00 10.26
N ASN A 24 3.01 22.34 9.20
CA ASN A 24 2.02 21.47 8.57
C ASN A 24 2.66 20.35 7.73
N TYR A 25 3.93 20.49 7.30
CA TYR A 25 4.67 19.46 6.57
C TYR A 25 5.45 18.54 7.51
N ASN A 26 4.73 17.92 8.45
CA ASN A 26 5.28 16.89 9.31
C ASN A 26 5.39 15.54 8.58
N SER A 27 6.05 14.56 9.19
CA SER A 27 6.27 13.25 8.55
C SER A 27 4.96 12.52 8.25
N THR A 28 3.91 12.71 9.04
CA THR A 28 2.60 12.06 8.82
C THR A 28 1.86 12.66 7.64
N TRP A 29 1.99 13.96 7.41
CA TRP A 29 1.45 14.61 6.21
C TRP A 29 2.21 14.15 4.95
N ILE A 30 3.55 14.11 5.00
CA ILE A 30 4.38 13.63 3.89
C ILE A 30 4.06 12.17 3.57
N GLU A 31 3.95 11.32 4.58
CA GLU A 31 3.56 9.91 4.44
C GLU A 31 2.26 9.77 3.66
N LYS A 32 1.20 10.49 4.06
CA LYS A 32 -0.11 10.42 3.42
C LYS A 32 -0.09 10.96 1.99
N LYS A 33 0.61 12.06 1.74
CA LYS A 33 0.67 12.68 0.40
C LYS A 33 1.45 11.81 -0.59
N TYR A 34 2.52 11.14 -0.15
CA TYR A 34 3.43 10.37 -1.01
C TYR A 34 3.34 8.85 -0.76
N GLU A 35 2.18 8.38 -0.29
CA GLU A 35 1.94 6.95 -0.04
C GLU A 35 2.05 6.14 -1.33
N GLU A 36 1.44 6.61 -2.42
CA GLU A 36 1.45 5.94 -3.72
C GLU A 36 2.84 5.88 -4.34
N MET A 37 3.63 6.94 -4.19
CA MET A 37 5.03 6.97 -4.60
C MET A 37 5.84 5.91 -3.84
N SER A 38 5.59 5.78 -2.53
CA SER A 38 6.23 4.74 -1.70
C SER A 38 5.75 3.32 -2.03
N ARG A 39 4.51 3.18 -2.53
CA ARG A 39 3.93 1.91 -2.99
C ARG A 39 4.50 1.46 -4.33
N THR A 40 4.68 2.39 -5.27
CA THR A 40 5.15 2.10 -6.62
C THR A 40 6.65 1.83 -6.66
N ASP A 41 7.43 2.58 -5.87
CA ASP A 41 8.89 2.42 -5.77
C ASP A 41 9.34 2.27 -4.31
N PRO A 42 9.07 1.10 -3.68
CA PRO A 42 9.41 0.88 -2.28
C PRO A 42 10.92 0.84 -2.03
N LYS A 43 11.71 0.46 -3.05
CA LYS A 43 13.18 0.36 -2.97
C LYS A 43 13.89 1.71 -3.12
N ARG A 44 13.18 2.79 -3.49
CA ARG A 44 13.73 4.14 -3.58
C ARG A 44 14.54 4.52 -2.34
N SER A 45 15.71 5.12 -2.53
CA SER A 45 16.50 5.57 -1.37
C SER A 45 15.77 6.71 -0.63
N VAL A 46 16.00 6.83 0.68
CA VAL A 46 15.44 7.94 1.47
C VAL A 46 15.95 9.30 0.96
N LYS A 47 17.18 9.34 0.43
CA LYS A 47 17.75 10.55 -0.20
C LYS A 47 16.98 10.94 -1.46
N GLY A 48 16.70 9.98 -2.34
CA GLY A 48 15.90 10.21 -3.56
C GLY A 48 14.48 10.65 -3.21
N PHE A 49 13.80 9.90 -2.33
CA PHE A 49 12.47 10.24 -1.85
C PHE A 49 12.41 11.68 -1.28
N ARG A 50 13.37 12.05 -0.44
CA ARG A 50 13.47 13.41 0.12
C ARG A 50 13.64 14.45 -0.98
N HIS A 51 14.49 14.20 -1.97
CA HIS A 51 14.75 15.12 -3.06
C HIS A 51 13.48 15.38 -3.88
N ASP A 52 12.76 14.33 -4.23
CA ASP A 52 11.50 14.42 -4.98
C ASP A 52 10.44 15.22 -4.20
N VAL A 53 10.30 14.95 -2.90
CA VAL A 53 9.37 15.68 -2.04
C VAL A 53 9.74 17.16 -1.99
N ILE A 54 11.03 17.51 -1.82
CA ILE A 54 11.48 18.90 -1.78
C ILE A 54 11.18 19.61 -3.10
N ILE A 55 11.42 18.96 -4.24
CA ILE A 55 11.12 19.53 -5.56
C ILE A 55 9.61 19.78 -5.72
N ASP A 56 8.78 18.82 -5.30
CA ASP A 56 7.32 18.93 -5.46
C ASP A 56 6.70 20.00 -4.56
N ILE A 57 7.07 20.05 -3.27
CA ILE A 57 6.47 21.02 -2.32
C ILE A 57 7.21 22.35 -2.23
N ARG A 58 8.39 22.46 -2.87
CA ARG A 58 9.29 23.63 -2.82
C ARG A 58 9.58 24.13 -1.39
N CYS A 59 9.62 23.21 -0.43
CA CYS A 59 9.90 23.50 0.97
C CYS A 59 10.96 22.54 1.50
N HIS A 60 11.73 23.00 2.48
CA HIS A 60 12.73 22.17 3.12
C HIS A 60 12.07 21.03 3.91
N VAL A 61 12.52 19.81 3.63
CA VAL A 61 12.18 18.60 4.38
C VAL A 61 13.47 18.06 5.00
N SER A 62 13.49 17.80 6.29
CA SER A 62 14.64 17.18 6.94
C SER A 62 14.78 15.70 6.56
N LYS A 63 16.00 15.16 6.67
CA LYS A 63 16.26 13.73 6.43
C LYS A 63 15.45 12.83 7.36
N SER A 64 15.25 13.23 8.61
CA SER A 64 14.49 12.46 9.61
C SER A 64 12.99 12.44 9.31
N GLN A 65 12.41 13.55 8.85
CA GLN A 65 11.01 13.59 8.40
C GLN A 65 10.79 12.66 7.20
N ALA A 66 11.65 12.75 6.18
CA ALA A 66 11.57 11.90 5.00
C ALA A 66 11.74 10.40 5.34
N TYR A 67 12.68 10.08 6.24
CA TYR A 67 12.89 8.73 6.73
C TYR A 67 11.63 8.18 7.41
N ARG A 68 11.09 8.92 8.39
CA ARG A 68 9.90 8.50 9.15
C ARG A 68 8.68 8.36 8.23
N ALA A 69 8.48 9.30 7.32
CA ALA A 69 7.39 9.27 6.35
C ALA A 69 7.45 8.01 5.48
N LYS A 70 8.62 7.74 4.87
CA LYS A 70 8.82 6.56 4.03
C LYS A 70 8.66 5.26 4.82
N TRP A 71 9.23 5.19 6.02
CA TRP A 71 9.16 4.02 6.88
C TRP A 71 7.72 3.70 7.30
N ASN A 72 6.94 4.70 7.69
CA ASN A 72 5.54 4.53 8.04
C ASN A 72 4.70 4.12 6.83
N ALA A 73 4.94 4.72 5.66
CA ALA A 73 4.25 4.34 4.42
C ALA A 73 4.51 2.86 4.08
N LEU A 74 5.77 2.42 4.14
CA LEU A 74 6.14 1.02 3.90
C LEU A 74 5.48 0.06 4.91
N LYS A 75 5.48 0.41 6.21
CA LYS A 75 4.78 -0.37 7.24
C LYS A 75 3.29 -0.51 6.97
N LYS A 76 2.63 0.55 6.51
CA LYS A 76 1.20 0.49 6.13
C LYS A 76 0.98 -0.40 4.92
N ILE A 77 1.83 -0.31 3.90
CA ILE A 77 1.73 -1.16 2.71
C ILE A 77 1.91 -2.63 3.10
N GLU A 78 2.87 -2.94 3.97
CA GLU A 78 3.07 -4.29 4.49
C GLU A 78 1.86 -4.78 5.29
N GLY A 79 1.33 -3.96 6.21
CA GLY A 79 0.11 -4.28 6.97
C GLY A 79 -1.10 -4.54 6.07
N LEU A 80 -1.34 -3.67 5.07
CA LEU A 80 -2.40 -3.85 4.08
C LEU A 80 -2.28 -5.18 3.33
N SER A 81 -1.05 -5.57 2.98
CA SER A 81 -0.83 -6.85 2.30
C SER A 81 -1.19 -8.03 3.21
N VAL A 82 -0.81 -8.00 4.49
CA VAL A 82 -1.15 -9.04 5.47
C VAL A 82 -2.67 -9.13 5.67
N ASP A 83 -3.36 -8.00 5.81
CA ASP A 83 -4.82 -7.96 5.97
C ASP A 83 -5.55 -8.49 4.72
N GLN A 84 -5.06 -8.15 3.52
CA GLN A 84 -5.58 -8.68 2.27
C GLN A 84 -5.38 -10.20 2.15
N TYR A 85 -4.25 -10.73 2.61
CA TYR A 85 -4.01 -12.18 2.64
C TYR A 85 -4.89 -12.92 3.64
N GLY A 86 -5.27 -12.28 4.76
CA GLY A 86 -6.25 -12.85 5.70
C GLY A 86 -7.56 -13.21 4.99
N ARG A 87 -8.09 -12.30 4.17
CA ARG A 87 -9.36 -12.49 3.44
C ARG A 87 -9.33 -13.62 2.41
N LEU A 88 -8.15 -13.93 1.84
CA LEU A 88 -8.02 -15.05 0.91
C LEU A 88 -8.27 -16.40 1.57
N TRP A 89 -7.99 -16.54 2.87
CA TRP A 89 -8.32 -17.76 3.61
C TRP A 89 -9.82 -17.92 3.75
N ASP A 90 -10.51 -16.89 4.22
CA ASP A 90 -11.96 -16.89 4.37
C ASP A 90 -12.65 -17.22 3.04
N TYR A 91 -12.17 -16.60 1.95
CA TYR A 91 -12.67 -16.85 0.60
C TYR A 91 -12.45 -18.30 0.13
N VAL A 92 -11.28 -18.88 0.39
CA VAL A 92 -10.99 -20.28 0.02
C VAL A 92 -11.84 -21.26 0.83
N GLU A 93 -12.11 -20.98 2.11
CA GLU A 93 -13.02 -21.79 2.92
C GLU A 93 -14.46 -21.70 2.40
N GLU A 94 -14.95 -20.51 2.05
CA GLU A 94 -16.28 -20.34 1.43
C GLU A 94 -16.40 -21.10 0.10
N LEU A 95 -15.34 -21.08 -0.72
CA LEU A 95 -15.29 -21.81 -1.98
C LEU A 95 -15.35 -23.33 -1.78
N ARG A 96 -14.68 -23.86 -0.76
CA ARG A 96 -14.75 -25.29 -0.40
C ARG A 96 -16.14 -25.70 0.06
N GLY A 97 -16.80 -24.85 0.84
CA GLY A 97 -18.18 -25.09 1.29
C GLY A 97 -19.19 -25.07 0.14
N SER A 98 -19.04 -24.12 -0.78
CA SER A 98 -19.97 -23.94 -1.91
C SER A 98 -19.75 -24.95 -3.03
N ASN A 99 -18.51 -25.41 -3.23
CA ASN A 99 -18.13 -26.31 -4.32
C ASN A 99 -17.32 -27.51 -3.79
N PRO A 100 -17.95 -28.43 -3.02
CA PRO A 100 -17.26 -29.50 -2.33
C PRO A 100 -16.50 -30.48 -3.23
N SER A 101 -16.92 -30.62 -4.50
CA SER A 101 -16.22 -31.44 -5.49
C SER A 101 -14.99 -30.75 -6.08
N SER A 102 -14.91 -29.41 -6.02
CA SER A 102 -13.76 -28.65 -6.51
C SER A 102 -12.63 -28.61 -5.48
N THR A 103 -11.38 -28.50 -5.94
CA THR A 103 -10.20 -28.47 -5.07
C THR A 103 -9.61 -27.08 -5.01
N PHE A 104 -9.54 -26.52 -3.79
CA PHE A 104 -8.91 -25.23 -3.51
C PHE A 104 -7.86 -25.39 -2.42
N ILE A 105 -6.59 -25.13 -2.74
CA ILE A 105 -5.46 -25.27 -1.81
C ILE A 105 -4.73 -23.95 -1.73
N LEU A 106 -4.77 -23.32 -0.56
CA LEU A 106 -3.98 -22.14 -0.23
C LEU A 106 -2.83 -22.57 0.68
N SER A 107 -1.61 -22.16 0.34
CA SER A 107 -0.40 -22.51 1.08
C SER A 107 0.31 -21.24 1.54
N ARG A 108 0.90 -21.30 2.74
CA ARG A 108 1.71 -20.23 3.32
C ARG A 108 3.16 -20.41 2.86
N ALA A 109 3.83 -19.32 2.50
CA ALA A 109 5.28 -19.37 2.34
C ALA A 109 5.92 -19.64 3.71
N ALA A 110 6.93 -20.51 3.77
CA ALA A 110 7.69 -20.72 4.99
C ALA A 110 8.33 -19.39 5.40
N SER A 111 8.00 -18.90 6.58
CA SER A 111 8.56 -17.66 7.12
C SER A 111 9.81 -17.96 7.93
N ASP A 112 10.93 -17.41 7.49
CA ASP A 112 12.25 -17.36 8.11
C ASP A 112 12.28 -16.41 9.33
N GLY A 113 11.25 -16.49 10.19
CA GLY A 113 11.18 -15.79 11.48
C GLY A 113 10.48 -14.43 11.47
N SER A 114 9.96 -13.94 10.33
CA SER A 114 9.12 -12.73 10.31
C SER A 114 7.65 -13.07 10.56
N ALA A 115 7.08 -12.55 11.65
CA ALA A 115 5.68 -12.67 12.03
C ALA A 115 4.74 -12.10 10.95
N GLY A 116 4.41 -12.91 9.96
CA GLY A 116 3.55 -12.53 8.86
C GLY A 116 3.29 -13.69 7.91
N SER A 117 2.01 -13.99 7.72
CA SER A 117 1.48 -14.96 6.77
C SER A 117 1.78 -14.55 5.33
N LYS A 118 3.00 -14.76 4.82
CA LYS A 118 3.26 -14.50 3.40
C LYS A 118 2.50 -15.53 2.55
N PHE A 119 1.88 -15.06 1.47
CA PHE A 119 1.28 -15.93 0.48
C PHE A 119 2.34 -16.85 -0.14
N GLY A 120 2.05 -18.15 -0.17
CA GLY A 120 2.89 -19.14 -0.84
C GLY A 120 2.37 -19.43 -2.24
N LYS A 121 1.25 -20.16 -2.31
CA LYS A 121 0.62 -20.56 -3.57
C LYS A 121 -0.89 -20.78 -3.38
N LEU A 122 -1.66 -20.48 -4.42
CA LEU A 122 -3.07 -20.83 -4.54
C LEU A 122 -3.23 -21.79 -5.73
N TYR A 123 -3.74 -22.98 -5.45
CA TYR A 123 -4.13 -23.96 -6.46
C TYR A 123 -5.65 -24.07 -6.51
N VAL A 124 -6.20 -24.02 -7.72
CA VAL A 124 -7.64 -24.10 -7.99
C VAL A 124 -7.88 -25.14 -9.07
N CYS A 125 -8.74 -26.11 -8.79
CA CYS A 125 -9.15 -27.12 -9.77
C CYS A 125 -10.65 -27.40 -9.62
N PHE A 126 -11.43 -26.86 -10.56
CA PHE A 126 -12.87 -27.07 -10.59
C PHE A 126 -13.22 -28.49 -11.01
N GLU A 127 -14.31 -29.01 -10.45
CA GLU A 127 -14.77 -30.37 -10.76
C GLU A 127 -14.97 -30.61 -12.27
N GLY A 128 -15.56 -29.64 -12.97
CA GLY A 128 -15.75 -29.74 -14.43
C GLY A 128 -14.45 -29.94 -15.19
N LEU A 129 -13.35 -29.32 -14.73
CA LEU A 129 -12.03 -29.49 -15.35
C LEU A 129 -11.44 -30.88 -15.07
N LYS A 130 -11.64 -31.42 -13.85
CA LYS A 130 -11.23 -32.79 -13.52
C LYS A 130 -11.96 -33.79 -14.41
N LEU A 131 -13.28 -33.65 -14.52
CA LEU A 131 -14.11 -34.54 -15.33
C LEU A 131 -13.74 -34.47 -16.81
N ALA A 132 -13.55 -33.26 -17.36
CA ALA A 132 -13.15 -33.06 -18.75
C ALA A 132 -11.77 -33.68 -19.04
N PHE A 133 -10.82 -33.55 -18.11
CA PHE A 133 -9.49 -34.16 -18.22
C PHE A 133 -9.59 -35.68 -18.24
N PHE A 134 -10.29 -36.30 -17.29
CA PHE A 134 -10.48 -37.75 -17.26
C PHE A 134 -11.24 -38.29 -18.47
N ALA A 135 -12.23 -37.54 -18.98
CA ALA A 135 -12.99 -37.91 -20.16
C ALA A 135 -12.17 -37.84 -21.46
N SER A 136 -11.19 -36.92 -21.54
CA SER A 136 -10.37 -36.70 -22.73
C SER A 136 -9.13 -37.59 -22.78
N CYS A 137 -8.50 -37.87 -21.63
CA CYS A 137 -7.29 -38.70 -21.56
C CYS A 137 -7.52 -40.21 -21.70
N ARG A 138 -8.76 -40.68 -21.83
CA ARG A 138 -9.10 -42.10 -22.07
C ARG A 138 -9.48 -42.42 -23.53
N ARG A 139 -9.31 -41.47 -24.46
CA ARG A 139 -9.58 -41.65 -25.90
C ARG A 139 -8.31 -41.65 -26.78
N SER A 140 -7.12 -41.83 -26.22
CA SER A 140 -5.88 -42.05 -26.99
C SER A 140 -5.43 -43.51 -26.91
#